data_AF-A0A060Y4I9-F1
#
_entry.id   AF-A0A060Y4I9-F1
#
_cell.length_a   1.000
_cell.length_b   1.000
_cell.length_c   1.000
_cell.angle_alpha   90.00
_cell.angle_beta   90.00
_cell.angle_gamma   90.00
#
_symmetry.space_group_name_H-M   'P 1'
#
loop_
_entity.id
_entity.type
_entity.pdbx_description
1 polymer ?
#
loop_
_entity_poly.entity_id
_entity_poly.type
_entity_poly.pdbx_seq_one_letter_code
_entity_poly.pdbx_strand_id
1 'polypeptide(L)'
;MDCPTALHQLMLDCWQKDRNARPKFTDIVNTLDKMIRNPISLKAVATITAVDLLRIGVTLAGHQKKILSSVQSMRDQMAQSPTSMA
;
A
#
# COMPACT_ATOMS: atom_id res chain seq x y z
N MET A 1 -4.13 16.08 3.70
CA MET A 1 -3.90 15.09 2.63
C MET A 1 -2.40 14.98 2.46
N ASP A 2 -1.77 14.12 3.25
CA ASP A 2 -0.33 13.95 3.32
C ASP A 2 0.19 13.29 2.03
N CYS A 3 1.23 13.87 1.43
CA CYS A 3 1.87 13.30 0.24
C CYS A 3 2.59 11.99 0.64
N PRO A 4 2.39 10.87 -0.09
CA PRO A 4 3.14 9.64 0.18
C PRO A 4 4.65 9.91 0.14
N THR A 5 5.38 9.50 1.18
CA THR A 5 6.82 9.77 1.33
C THR A 5 7.63 9.35 0.09
N ALA A 6 7.25 8.22 -0.54
CA ALA A 6 7.89 7.75 -1.77
C ALA A 6 7.66 8.68 -2.97
N LEU A 7 6.47 9.29 -3.09
CA LEU A 7 6.18 10.26 -4.14
C LEU A 7 6.97 11.54 -3.94
N HIS A 8 6.99 12.03 -2.71
CA HIS A 8 7.75 13.23 -2.35
C HIS A 8 9.25 13.04 -2.63
N GLN A 9 9.80 11.87 -2.27
CA GLN A 9 11.19 11.55 -2.55
C GLN A 9 11.49 11.52 -4.05
N LEU A 10 10.62 10.92 -4.87
CA LEU A 10 10.78 10.91 -6.33
C LEU A 10 10.80 12.34 -6.91
N MET A 11 9.97 13.26 -6.38
CA MET A 11 9.99 14.67 -6.79
C MET A 11 11.32 15.35 -6.44
N LEU A 12 11.87 15.10 -5.24
CA LEU A 12 13.17 15.62 -4.83
C LEU A 12 14.31 15.06 -5.70
N ASP A 13 14.26 13.78 -6.05
CA ASP A 13 15.27 13.12 -6.89
C ASP A 13 15.26 13.69 -8.32
N CYS A 14 14.09 14.06 -8.85
CA CYS A 14 13.99 14.77 -10.13
C CYS A 14 14.65 16.17 -10.10
N TRP A 15 14.72 16.80 -8.92
CA TRP A 15 15.27 18.15 -8.73
C TRP A 15 16.69 18.17 -8.16
N GLN A 16 17.45 17.08 -8.31
CA GLN A 16 18.85 17.08 -7.89
C GLN A 16 19.68 18.15 -8.61
N LYS A 17 20.59 18.79 -7.86
CA LYS A 17 21.51 19.81 -8.38
C LYS A 17 22.42 19.23 -9.46
N ASP A 18 22.97 18.05 -9.21
CA ASP A 18 23.71 17.29 -10.22
C ASP A 18 22.73 16.66 -11.22
N ARG A 19 22.89 16.99 -12.50
CA ARG A 19 22.07 16.43 -13.60
C ARG A 19 22.27 14.92 -13.74
N ASN A 20 23.47 14.42 -13.42
CA ASN A 20 23.76 12.99 -13.54
C ASN A 20 23.13 12.17 -12.41
N ALA A 21 22.77 12.82 -11.30
CA ALA A 21 22.09 12.19 -10.16
C ALA A 21 20.56 12.11 -10.33
N ARG A 22 19.99 12.77 -11.34
CA ARG A 22 18.55 12.71 -11.61
C ARG A 22 18.16 11.36 -12.23
N PRO A 23 17.02 10.77 -11.85
CA PRO A 23 16.56 9.52 -12.41
C PRO A 23 16.29 9.66 -13.92
N LYS A 24 16.50 8.58 -14.67
CA LYS A 24 16.07 8.55 -16.08
C LYS A 24 14.56 8.38 -16.14
N PHE A 25 13.97 8.74 -17.28
CA PHE A 25 12.53 8.62 -17.47
C PHE A 25 12.00 7.20 -17.19
N THR A 26 12.76 6.19 -17.59
CA THR A 26 12.46 4.78 -17.31
C THR A 26 12.37 4.50 -15.81
N ASP A 27 13.27 5.06 -14.99
CA ASP A 27 13.27 4.88 -13.54
C ASP A 27 12.07 5.59 -12.89
N ILE A 28 11.69 6.76 -13.41
CA ILE A 28 10.51 7.52 -12.97
C ILE A 28 9.24 6.71 -13.21
N VAL A 29 9.03 6.21 -14.44
CA VAL A 29 7.85 5.40 -14.78
C VAL A 29 7.82 4.12 -13.97
N ASN A 30 8.95 3.43 -13.81
CA ASN A 30 9.05 2.22 -13.01
C ASN A 30 8.71 2.47 -11.53
N THR A 31 9.09 3.62 -10.97
CA THR A 31 8.81 3.99 -9.58
C THR A 31 7.33 4.34 -9.40
N LEU A 32 6.76 5.12 -10.32
CA LEU A 32 5.34 5.45 -10.33
C LEU A 32 4.47 4.20 -10.49
N ASP A 33 4.86 3.29 -11.37
CA ASP A 33 4.14 2.04 -11.58
C ASP A 33 4.21 1.13 -10.34
N LYS A 34 5.39 1.01 -9.71
CA LYS A 34 5.53 0.33 -8.42
C LYS A 34 4.62 0.92 -7.35
N MET A 35 4.44 2.24 -7.30
CA MET A 35 3.52 2.89 -6.35
C MET A 35 2.05 2.62 -6.68
N ILE A 36 1.66 2.68 -7.94
CA ILE A 36 0.28 2.40 -8.41
C ILE A 36 -0.08 0.93 -8.12
N ARG A 37 0.87 0.02 -8.30
CA ARG A 37 0.74 -1.41 -8.01
C ARG A 37 1.04 -1.78 -6.56
N ASN A 38 1.22 -0.83 -5.64
CA ASN A 38 1.66 -1.11 -4.28
C ASN A 38 0.47 -1.41 -3.33
N PRO A 39 0.16 -2.67 -2.99
CA PRO A 39 -0.93 -3.03 -2.08
C PRO A 39 -0.58 -2.75 -0.61
N ILE A 40 0.44 -1.96 -0.26
CA ILE A 40 0.95 -1.85 1.13
C ILE A 40 -0.15 -1.48 2.12
N SER A 41 -1.04 -0.54 1.77
CA SER A 41 -2.19 -0.19 2.62
C SER A 41 -3.20 -1.33 2.72
N LEU A 42 -3.42 -2.07 1.63
CA LEU A 42 -4.38 -3.18 1.59
C LEU A 42 -3.83 -4.42 2.32
N LYS A 43 -2.54 -4.71 2.22
CA LYS A 43 -1.86 -5.84 2.88
C LYS A 43 -1.78 -5.62 4.39
N ALA A 44 -1.48 -4.39 4.83
CA ALA A 44 -1.48 -4.04 6.25
C ALA A 44 -2.87 -4.24 6.87
N VAL A 45 -3.93 -3.83 6.17
CA VAL A 45 -5.33 -4.06 6.57
C VAL A 45 -5.69 -5.55 6.48
N ALA A 46 -5.22 -6.24 5.43
CA ALA A 46 -5.44 -7.67 5.25
C ALA A 46 -4.76 -8.50 6.36
N THR A 47 -3.76 -8.00 7.07
CA THR A 47 -3.10 -8.70 8.18
C THR A 47 -3.67 -8.39 9.56
N ILE A 48 -4.68 -7.52 9.67
CA ILE A 48 -5.29 -7.15 10.96
C ILE A 48 -5.84 -8.40 11.68
N THR A 49 -5.48 -8.54 12.95
CA THR A 49 -5.96 -9.59 13.84
C THR A 49 -6.96 -9.05 14.87
N ALA A 50 -7.67 -9.95 15.56
CA ALA A 50 -8.53 -9.57 16.68
C ALA A 50 -7.77 -8.81 17.79
N VAL A 51 -6.48 -9.13 17.98
CA VAL A 51 -5.61 -8.45 18.96
C VAL A 51 -5.35 -7.00 18.55
N ASP A 52 -5.12 -6.75 17.26
CA ASP A 52 -4.93 -5.38 16.75
C ASP A 52 -6.20 -4.55 16.92
N LEU A 53 -7.37 -5.16 16.67
CA LEU A 53 -8.67 -4.55 16.89
C LEU A 53 -8.89 -4.15 18.36
N LEU A 54 -8.51 -5.03 19.30
CA LEU A 54 -8.55 -4.70 20.73
C LEU A 54 -7.63 -3.52 21.07
N ARG A 55 -6.41 -3.51 20.53
CA ARG A 55 -5.40 -2.46 20.82
C ARG A 55 -5.82 -1.08 20.31
N ILE A 56 -6.63 -1.00 19.26
CA ILE A 56 -7.16 0.26 18.72
C ILE A 56 -8.54 0.62 19.29
N GLY A 57 -9.06 -0.13 20.28
CA GLY A 57 -10.31 0.19 20.99
C GLY A 57 -11.57 -0.48 20.43
N VAL A 58 -11.46 -1.42 19.50
CA VAL A 58 -12.59 -2.25 19.04
C VAL A 58 -12.75 -3.45 19.98
N THR A 59 -13.57 -3.28 21.01
CA THR A 59 -13.76 -4.28 22.07
C THR A 59 -15.02 -5.15 21.91
N LEU A 60 -16.03 -4.67 21.18
CA LEU A 60 -17.27 -5.42 20.99
C LEU A 60 -17.06 -6.58 20.00
N ALA A 61 -17.36 -7.81 20.44
CA ALA A 61 -17.17 -9.02 19.64
C ALA A 61 -17.91 -8.99 18.28
N GLY A 62 -19.11 -8.40 18.24
CA GLY A 62 -19.86 -8.22 17.00
C GLY A 62 -19.12 -7.35 15.97
N HIS A 63 -18.47 -6.27 16.43
CA HIS A 63 -17.68 -5.40 15.56
C HIS A 63 -16.40 -6.08 15.08
N GLN A 64 -15.71 -6.79 15.96
CA GLN A 64 -14.50 -7.56 15.60
C GLN A 64 -14.81 -8.59 14.52
N LYS A 65 -15.90 -9.35 14.69
CA LYS A 65 -16.32 -10.37 13.72
C LYS A 65 -16.65 -9.78 12.35
N LYS A 66 -17.36 -8.65 12.33
CA LYS A 66 -17.72 -7.95 11.08
C LYS A 66 -16.47 -7.47 10.35
N ILE A 67 -15.54 -6.84 11.06
CA ILE A 67 -14.28 -6.34 10.48
C ILE A 67 -13.41 -7.49 9.97
N LEU A 68 -13.24 -8.55 10.77
CA LEU A 68 -12.45 -9.72 10.36
C LEU A 68 -13.06 -10.46 9.15
N SER A 69 -14.39 -10.50 9.04
CA SER A 69 -15.06 -11.05 7.87
C SER A 69 -14.78 -10.24 6.60
N SER A 70 -14.83 -8.91 6.69
CA SER A 70 -14.46 -8.03 5.55
C SER A 70 -12.97 -8.13 5.20
N VAL A 71 -12.10 -8.26 6.21
CA VAL A 71 -10.66 -8.52 6.01
C VAL A 71 -10.41 -9.84 5.28
N GLN A 72 -11.17 -10.89 5.61
CA GLN A 72 -11.07 -12.17 4.91
C GLN A 72 -11.50 -12.03 3.44
N SER A 73 -12.60 -11.34 3.15
CA SER A 73 -13.01 -11.07 1.77
C SER A 73 -11.95 -10.29 0.98
N MET A 74 -11.26 -9.33 1.62
CA MET A 74 -10.13 -8.62 0.98
C MET A 74 -8.95 -9.56 0.68
N ARG A 75 -8.64 -10.51 1.57
CA ARG A 75 -7.61 -11.55 1.31
C ARG A 75 -7.98 -12.42 0.12
N ASP A 76 -9.23 -12.81 0.02
CA ASP A 76 -9.71 -13.69 -1.06
C ASP A 76 -9.63 -12.98 -2.42
N GLN A 77 -9.93 -11.67 -2.47
CA GLN A 77 -9.74 -10.84 -3.67
C GLN A 77 -8.26 -10.69 -4.07
N MET A 78 -7.37 -10.53 -3.08
CA MET A 78 -5.93 -10.49 -3.32
C MET A 78 -5.39 -11.85 -3.83
N ALA A 79 -5.94 -12.96 -3.35
CA ALA A 79 -5.58 -14.30 -3.82
C ALA A 79 -6.09 -14.61 -5.24
N GLN A 80 -7.16 -13.93 -5.67
CA GLN A 80 -7.77 -14.04 -7.00
C GLN A 80 -7.23 -13.04 -8.02
N SER A 81 -6.14 -12.31 -7.72
CA SER A 81 -5.44 -11.53 -8.73
C SER A 81 -4.50 -12.48 -9.49
N PRO A 82 -4.88 -13.06 -10.66
CA PRO A 82 -3.86 -13.57 -11.55
C PRO A 82 -3.00 -12.36 -11.89
N THR A 83 -1.69 -12.54 -11.80
CA THR A 83 -0.73 -11.68 -12.46
C THR A 83 -1.16 -11.56 -13.93
N SER A 84 -1.98 -10.56 -14.26
CA SER A 84 -2.43 -10.32 -15.61
C SER A 84 -1.27 -9.69 -16.34
N MET A 85 -0.56 -10.56 -17.06
CA MET A 85 0.19 -10.32 -18.29
C MET A 85 0.64 -8.88 -18.57
N ALA A 86 1.94 -8.65 -18.42
CA ALA A 86 2.80 -8.06 -19.44
C ALA A 86 4.26 -8.36 -19.07
#